data_AF-A0A3N5UW01-F1
#
_entry.id   AF-A0A3N5UW01-F1
#
_cell.length_a   1.000
_cell.length_b   1.000
_cell.length_c   1.000
_cell.angle_alpha   90.00
_cell.angle_beta   90.00
_cell.angle_gamma   90.00
#
_symmetry.space_group_name_H-M   'P 1'
#
loop_
_entity.id
_entity.type
_entity.pdbx_description
1 polymer ?
#
loop_
_entity_poly.entity_id
_entity_poly.type
_entity_poly.pdbx_seq_one_letter_code
_entity_poly.pdbx_strand_id
1 'polypeptide(L)'
;MSVPPAETCRMDSADHRALAARLDRLERENRRMKQAGSLALLSMAAVLVIAPTSVVKKEGEAATTTIAGPREIEAKGFVLVDPMGKKRATLQMTDQGPELSLLD
;
A
#
# COMPACT_ATOMS: atom_id res chain seq x y z
N MET A 1 0.36 31.51 75.14
CA MET A 1 0.94 30.53 74.20
C MET A 1 0.14 30.64 72.90
N SER A 2 0.69 31.32 71.90
CA SER A 2 0.03 31.57 70.61
C SER A 2 0.65 30.68 69.54
N VAL A 3 -0.16 29.87 68.88
CA VAL A 3 0.23 29.03 67.74
C VAL A 3 0.02 29.84 66.44
N PRO A 4 1.00 29.96 65.54
CA PRO A 4 0.80 30.64 64.26
C PRO A 4 0.22 29.69 63.19
N PRO A 5 -0.78 30.11 62.39
CA PRO A 5 -1.20 29.39 61.20
C PRO A 5 -0.92 30.21 59.92
N ALA A 6 0.05 29.80 59.10
CA ALA A 6 0.26 30.43 57.78
C ALA A 6 1.02 29.60 56.73
N GLU A 7 1.06 28.26 56.80
CA GLU A 7 1.84 27.46 55.80
C GLU A 7 1.02 26.71 54.75
N THR A 8 -0.31 26.60 54.87
CA THR A 8 -1.11 25.76 53.96
C THR A 8 -1.62 26.45 52.69
N CYS A 9 -1.43 27.76 52.50
CA CYS A 9 -2.05 28.47 51.37
C CYS A 9 -1.11 28.79 50.18
N ARG A 10 0.19 28.49 50.27
CA ARG A 10 1.14 28.76 49.15
C ARG A 10 1.33 27.59 48.19
N MET A 11 1.14 26.35 48.65
CA MET A 11 1.43 25.13 47.88
C MET A 11 0.42 24.90 46.74
N ASP A 12 -0.87 25.12 47.01
CA ASP A 12 -1.95 24.95 46.03
C ASP A 12 -1.75 25.83 44.78
N SER A 13 -1.45 27.12 44.97
CA SER A 13 -1.28 28.06 43.85
C SER A 13 -0.04 27.80 42.99
N ALA A 14 1.04 27.29 43.57
CA ALA A 14 2.27 26.96 42.85
C ALA A 14 2.12 25.66 42.06
N ASP A 15 1.47 24.66 42.67
CA ASP A 15 1.20 23.36 42.06
C ASP A 15 0.20 23.49 40.90
N HIS A 16 -0.88 24.26 41.08
CA HIS A 16 -1.83 24.57 39.99
C HIS A 16 -1.16 25.25 38.81
N ARG A 17 -0.24 26.19 39.06
CA ARG A 17 0.54 26.86 38.00
C ARG A 17 1.48 25.89 37.28
N ALA A 18 2.14 25.00 38.02
CA ALA A 18 3.01 23.98 37.44
C ALA A 18 2.23 22.97 36.58
N LEU A 19 1.02 22.58 37.03
CA LEU A 19 0.13 21.71 36.27
C LEU A 19 -0.42 22.40 35.02
N ALA A 20 -0.84 23.66 35.13
CA ALA A 20 -1.29 24.45 33.99
C ALA A 20 -0.20 24.56 32.91
N ALA A 21 1.05 24.84 33.30
CA ALA A 21 2.17 24.89 32.36
C ALA A 21 2.44 23.55 31.66
N ARG A 22 2.28 22.43 32.38
CA ARG A 22 2.41 21.09 31.79
C ARG A 22 1.26 20.77 30.82
N LEU A 23 0.02 21.13 31.18
CA LEU A 23 -1.15 20.96 30.32
C LEU A 23 -1.02 21.77 29.03
N ASP A 24 -0.57 23.01 29.14
CA ASP A 24 -0.34 23.91 28.01
C ASP A 24 0.66 23.32 27.00
N ARG A 25 1.69 22.65 27.52
CA ARG A 25 2.68 21.94 26.70
C ARG A 25 2.05 20.70 26.03
N LEU A 26 1.36 19.88 26.81
CA LEU A 26 0.71 18.67 26.31
C LEU A 26 -0.35 18.98 25.26
N GLU A 27 -1.11 20.06 25.41
CA GLU A 27 -2.13 20.47 24.44
C GLU A 27 -1.50 20.85 23.09
N ARG A 28 -0.40 21.62 23.11
CA ARG A 28 0.33 21.99 21.89
C ARG A 28 0.92 20.77 21.18
N GLU A 29 1.50 19.85 21.95
CA GLU A 29 2.06 18.60 21.43
C GLU A 29 0.93 17.70 20.86
N ASN A 30 -0.19 17.57 21.57
CA ASN A 30 -1.35 16.79 21.11
C ASN A 30 -1.98 17.39 19.85
N ARG A 31 -2.09 18.72 19.76
CA ARG A 31 -2.61 19.41 18.58
C ARG A 31 -1.74 19.17 17.35
N ARG A 32 -0.41 19.21 17.50
CA ARG A 32 0.54 18.88 16.42
C ARG A 32 0.45 17.41 16.02
N MET A 33 0.36 16.49 16.98
CA MET A 33 0.20 15.06 16.69
C MET A 33 -1.11 14.76 15.96
N LYS A 34 -2.23 15.39 16.35
CA LYS A 34 -3.52 15.26 15.66
C LYS A 34 -3.43 15.76 14.22
N GLN A 35 -2.79 16.91 14.01
CA GLN A 35 -2.57 17.45 12.66
C GLN A 35 -1.69 16.50 11.83
N ALA A 36 -0.57 16.05 12.36
CA ALA A 36 0.33 15.11 11.69
C ALA A 36 -0.35 13.77 11.38
N GLY A 37 -1.10 13.22 12.34
CA GLY A 37 -1.85 11.97 12.17
C GLY A 37 -2.96 12.10 11.13
N SER A 38 -3.73 13.19 11.16
CA SER A 38 -4.78 13.44 10.16
C SER A 38 -4.20 13.62 8.75
N LEU A 39 -3.05 14.30 8.63
CA LEU A 39 -2.35 14.47 7.35
C LEU A 39 -1.82 13.15 6.82
N ALA A 40 -1.28 12.29 7.70
CA ALA A 40 -0.81 10.96 7.34
C ALA A 40 -1.96 10.03 6.89
N LEU A 41 -3.12 10.09 7.56
CA LEU A 41 -4.30 9.32 7.15
C LEU A 41 -4.83 9.79 5.80
N LEU A 42 -4.91 11.11 5.59
CA LEU A 42 -5.35 11.68 4.31
C LEU A 42 -4.39 11.34 3.18
N SER A 43 -3.08 11.40 3.40
CA SER A 43 -2.10 11.03 2.38
C SER A 43 -2.17 9.54 2.03
N MET A 44 -2.33 8.67 3.04
CA MET A 44 -2.49 7.23 2.81
C MET A 44 -3.78 6.91 2.04
N ALA A 45 -4.89 7.57 2.39
CA ALA A 45 -6.15 7.42 1.66
C ALA A 45 -6.03 7.90 0.21
N ALA A 46 -5.37 9.02 -0.04
CA ALA A 46 -5.12 9.52 -1.40
C ALA A 46 -4.27 8.55 -2.22
N VAL A 47 -3.24 7.97 -1.62
CA VAL A 47 -2.42 6.92 -2.27
C VAL A 47 -3.27 5.70 -2.60
N LEU A 48 -4.14 5.23 -1.70
CA LEU A 48 -5.01 4.08 -1.96
C LEU A 48 -6.00 4.31 -3.12
N VAL A 49 -6.50 5.55 -3.29
CA VAL A 49 -7.44 5.89 -4.36
C VAL A 49 -6.74 6.05 -5.71
N ILE A 50 -5.53 6.61 -5.73
CA ILE A 50 -4.80 6.91 -6.97
C ILE A 50 -3.88 5.76 -7.40
N ALA A 51 -3.47 4.88 -6.48
CA ALA A 51 -2.54 3.81 -6.80
C ALA A 51 -3.20 2.78 -7.75
N PRO A 52 -2.56 2.45 -8.88
CA PRO A 52 -2.99 1.33 -9.70
C PRO A 52 -2.90 0.06 -8.87
N THR A 53 -3.91 -0.82 -8.99
CA THR A 53 -4.11 -2.06 -8.22
C THR A 53 -3.03 -3.14 -8.42
N SER A 54 -1.84 -2.78 -8.91
CA SER A 54 -0.77 -3.69 -9.31
C SER A 54 0.28 -3.93 -8.22
N VAL A 55 0.21 -3.26 -7.07
CA VAL A 55 1.26 -3.32 -6.03
C VAL A 55 0.85 -4.17 -4.83
N VAL A 56 0.52 -5.44 -5.07
CA VAL A 56 0.67 -6.50 -4.06
C VAL A 56 1.15 -7.76 -4.78
N LYS A 57 2.42 -7.76 -5.22
CA LYS A 57 3.13 -9.02 -5.43
C LYS A 57 3.62 -9.49 -4.06
N LYS A 58 2.88 -10.41 -3.44
CA LYS A 58 3.43 -11.21 -2.36
C LYS A 58 4.54 -12.06 -2.97
N GLU A 59 5.78 -11.79 -2.56
CA GLU A 59 6.91 -12.67 -2.82
C GLU A 59 6.69 -13.95 -2.04
N GLY A 60 6.41 -15.04 -2.77
CA GLY A 60 6.12 -16.32 -2.13
C GLY A 60 5.44 -17.29 -3.07
N GLU A 61 5.97 -17.51 -4.28
CA GLU A 61 5.69 -18.77 -4.97
C GLU A 61 6.84 -19.15 -5.90
N ALA A 62 7.10 -20.45 -5.93
CA ALA A 62 8.30 -21.10 -6.44
C ALA A 62 8.73 -20.64 -7.84
N ALA A 63 10.04 -20.64 -8.05
CA ALA A 63 10.71 -20.47 -9.32
C ALA A 63 10.28 -21.55 -10.33
N THR A 64 9.09 -21.37 -10.92
CA THR A 64 8.74 -21.89 -12.23
C THR A 64 9.07 -20.77 -13.20
N THR A 65 9.96 -21.05 -14.15
CA THR A 65 10.38 -20.16 -15.24
C THR A 65 9.14 -19.51 -15.88
N THR A 66 8.76 -18.36 -15.36
CA THR A 66 7.59 -17.63 -15.82
C THR A 66 8.09 -16.86 -17.02
N ILE A 67 7.74 -17.34 -18.22
CA ILE A 67 7.86 -16.56 -19.44
C ILE A 67 7.19 -15.22 -19.13
N ALA A 68 7.99 -14.16 -19.04
CA ALA A 68 7.55 -12.79 -18.73
C ALA A 68 6.82 -12.17 -19.93
N GLY A 69 5.86 -12.91 -20.46
CA GLY A 69 4.96 -12.49 -21.52
C GLY A 69 3.61 -12.07 -20.95
N PRO A 70 2.75 -11.46 -21.77
CA PRO A 70 1.36 -11.24 -21.43
C PRO A 70 0.74 -12.54 -20.93
N ARG A 71 -0.02 -12.46 -19.82
CA ARG A 71 -0.77 -13.62 -19.30
C ARG A 71 -1.79 -14.14 -20.32
N GLU A 72 -2.23 -13.27 -21.21
CA GLU A 72 -3.19 -13.53 -22.27
C GLU A 72 -2.73 -12.82 -23.54
N ILE A 73 -2.70 -13.56 -24.66
CA ILE A 73 -2.37 -13.04 -25.98
C ILE A 73 -3.57 -13.31 -26.88
N GLU A 74 -4.31 -12.25 -27.21
CA GLU A 74 -5.38 -12.32 -28.20
C GLU A 74 -4.78 -12.29 -29.61
N ALA A 75 -4.91 -13.40 -30.33
CA ALA A 75 -4.46 -13.53 -31.70
C ALA A 75 -5.51 -14.28 -32.53
N LYS A 76 -5.56 -14.00 -33.83
CA LYS A 76 -6.38 -14.79 -34.77
C LYS A 76 -5.83 -16.21 -34.96
N GLY A 77 -4.52 -16.37 -34.76
CA GLY A 77 -3.86 -17.66 -34.75
C GLY A 77 -2.36 -17.54 -34.49
N PHE A 78 -1.73 -18.68 -34.24
CA PHE A 78 -0.31 -18.86 -34.01
C PHE A 78 0.28 -19.78 -35.06
N VAL A 79 1.46 -19.45 -35.56
CA VAL A 79 2.21 -20.27 -36.53
C VAL A 79 3.56 -20.62 -35.90
N LEU A 80 3.81 -21.91 -35.73
CA LEU A 80 5.13 -22.42 -35.35
C LEU A 80 5.98 -22.55 -36.61
N VAL A 81 7.14 -21.90 -36.60
CA VAL A 81 8.10 -21.90 -37.70
C VAL A 81 9.42 -22.45 -37.17
N ASP A 82 10.09 -23.30 -37.95
CA ASP A 82 11.41 -23.82 -37.60
C ASP A 82 12.55 -22.81 -37.92
N PRO A 83 13.81 -23.10 -37.54
CA PRO A 83 14.93 -22.21 -37.82
C PRO A 83 15.20 -21.97 -39.31
N MET A 84 14.68 -22.82 -40.19
CA MET A 84 14.80 -22.69 -41.65
C MET A 84 13.63 -21.91 -42.27
N GLY A 85 12.66 -21.47 -41.47
CA GLY A 85 11.48 -20.76 -41.95
C GLY A 85 10.31 -21.67 -42.35
N LYS A 86 10.40 -22.99 -42.16
CA LYS A 86 9.33 -23.93 -42.51
C LYS A 86 8.26 -23.93 -41.42
N LYS A 87 6.98 -23.85 -41.81
CA LYS A 87 5.85 -23.97 -40.89
C LYS A 87 5.75 -25.41 -40.38
N ARG A 88 5.62 -25.59 -39.06
CA ARG A 88 5.53 -26.90 -38.36
C ARG A 88 4.21 -27.11 -37.64
N ALA A 89 3.54 -26.04 -37.23
CA ALA A 89 2.21 -26.13 -36.64
C ALA A 89 1.43 -24.82 -36.82
N THR A 90 0.11 -24.91 -36.82
CA THR A 90 -0.80 -23.75 -36.78
C THR A 90 -1.89 -23.96 -35.74
N LEU A 91 -2.14 -22.96 -34.89
CA LEU A 91 -3.26 -22.94 -33.94
C LEU A 91 -4.15 -21.74 -34.29
N GLN A 92 -5.40 -21.97 -34.68
CA GLN A 92 -6.28 -20.91 -35.19
C GLN A 92 -7.75 -21.17 -34.85
N MET A 93 -8.59 -20.13 -34.97
CA MET A 93 -10.05 -20.27 -34.95
C MET A 93 -10.57 -20.33 -36.39
N THR A 94 -11.31 -21.39 -36.74
CA THR A 94 -11.98 -21.56 -38.04
C THR A 94 -13.50 -21.43 -37.89
N ASP A 95 -14.22 -21.42 -39.02
CA ASP A 95 -15.69 -21.44 -39.01
C ASP A 95 -16.28 -22.71 -38.37
N GLN A 96 -15.47 -23.76 -38.20
CA GLN A 96 -15.86 -25.01 -37.54
C GLN A 96 -15.41 -25.09 -36.06
N GLY A 97 -14.65 -24.09 -35.59
CA GLY A 97 -14.11 -24.05 -34.23
C GLY A 97 -12.57 -24.00 -34.17
N PRO A 98 -11.99 -24.19 -32.97
CA PRO A 98 -10.55 -24.15 -32.78
C PRO A 98 -9.87 -25.33 -33.48
N GLU A 99 -8.82 -25.04 -34.24
CA GLU A 99 -8.05 -26.02 -35.00
C GLU A 99 -6.57 -25.96 -34.63
N LEU A 100 -5.97 -27.14 -34.42
CA LEU A 100 -4.53 -27.35 -34.34
C LEU A 100 -4.09 -28.26 -35.49
N SER A 101 -3.29 -27.73 -36.42
CA SER A 101 -2.75 -28.48 -37.56
C SER A 101 -1.24 -28.68 -37.37
N LEU A 102 -0.77 -29.92 -37.50
CA LEU A 102 0.66 -30.28 -37.44
C LEU A 102 1.19 -30.52 -38.86
N LEU A 103 2.32 -29.90 -39.19
CA LEU A 103 2.95 -29.95 -40.51
C LEU A 103 4.33 -30.61 -40.42
N ASP A 104 4.63 -31.46 -41.40
CA ASP A 104 5.93 -32.13 -41.57
C ASP A 104 6.97 -31.21 -42.21
#